data_AF-A0A367ZUF8-F1
#
_entry.id   AF-A0A367ZUF8-F1
#
_cell.length_a   1.000
_cell.length_b   1.000
_cell.length_c   1.000
_cell.angle_alpha   90.00
_cell.angle_beta   90.00
_cell.angle_gamma   90.00
#
_symmetry.space_group_name_H-M   'P 1'
#
loop_
_entity.id
_entity.type
_entity.pdbx_description
1 polymer ?
#
loop_
_entity_poly.entity_id
_entity_poly.type
_entity_poly.pdbx_seq_one_letter_code
_entity_poly.pdbx_strand_id
1 'polypeptide(L)'
;MARRLMFVLVILLVTPAWATASFWYPIDGPEARRVLVPGSPPLTVGQQNAFLNCLEFGLAIALTQREQEAARAALMEEYLAHRGDLLAALEEIRKIWQQVEAAKPQDRGVLRQIIRDSLLEETQKFPNLAMARVVRRILQDGNEAVLEGPPRIDRRMLAAFFELVEMALRLRDQRVIVWDEPTRRAMEAKILQRIPTLSPEGRMWLVNADFHRALIARNWQNVPPDEKETIRRFLVETFAPGAELGERAVDLERIPLPPPTIFPLPTDLPWEFRK
;
A
#
# COMPACT_ATOMS: atom_id res chain seq x y z
N MET A 1 -38.02 16.16 20.35
CA MET A 1 -38.32 14.77 19.93
C MET A 1 -38.41 14.78 18.41
N ALA A 2 -37.33 14.40 17.72
CA ALA A 2 -37.11 13.04 17.18
C ALA A 2 -38.15 12.71 16.10
N ARG A 3 -37.84 12.27 14.88
CA ARG A 3 -36.63 11.64 14.32
C ARG A 3 -36.96 11.34 12.84
N ARG A 4 -35.92 11.17 12.01
CA ARG A 4 -35.91 10.44 10.71
C ARG A 4 -36.35 11.21 9.46
N LEU A 5 -35.38 11.89 8.84
CA LEU A 5 -35.28 11.95 7.39
C LEU A 5 -33.79 12.10 7.02
N MET A 6 -33.18 11.03 6.52
CA MET A 6 -32.00 10.99 5.62
C MET A 6 -31.43 9.56 5.62
N PHE A 7 -32.20 8.65 5.02
CA PHE A 7 -31.60 7.50 4.34
C PHE A 7 -31.42 7.95 2.89
N VAL A 8 -30.32 8.64 2.60
CA VAL A 8 -29.88 8.84 1.22
C VAL A 8 -29.15 7.57 0.83
N LEU A 9 -29.96 6.58 0.46
CA LEU A 9 -29.55 5.34 -0.17
C LEU A 9 -29.15 5.69 -1.60
N VAL A 10 -27.92 6.18 -1.77
CA VAL A 10 -27.29 6.27 -3.09
C VAL A 10 -26.84 4.86 -3.45
N ILE A 11 -27.80 4.08 -3.97
CA ILE A 11 -27.53 3.02 -4.93
C ILE A 11 -27.10 3.76 -6.21
N LEU A 12 -25.83 4.14 -6.28
CA LEU A 12 -25.19 4.46 -7.55
C LEU A 12 -24.63 3.14 -8.07
N LEU A 13 -25.38 2.57 -9.01
CA LEU A 13 -24.88 1.88 -10.18
C LEU A 13 -23.60 1.06 -9.93
N VAL A 14 -23.80 -0.17 -9.46
CA VAL A 14 -22.92 -1.30 -9.80
C VAL A 14 -23.05 -1.53 -11.31
N THR A 15 -22.44 -0.66 -12.10
CA THR A 15 -21.85 -1.15 -13.34
C THR A 15 -20.61 -1.93 -12.90
N PRO A 16 -20.43 -3.19 -13.30
CA PRO A 16 -19.13 -3.79 -13.21
C PRO A 16 -18.29 -3.04 -14.24
N ALA A 17 -17.71 -1.92 -13.83
CA ALA A 17 -16.64 -1.29 -14.56
C ALA A 17 -15.48 -2.26 -14.50
N TRP A 18 -15.46 -3.21 -15.44
CA TRP A 18 -14.25 -3.80 -15.99
C TRP A 18 -13.51 -2.68 -16.76
N ALA A 19 -13.38 -1.51 -16.15
CA ALA A 19 -12.38 -0.54 -16.51
C ALA A 19 -11.10 -1.12 -15.91
N THR A 20 -10.37 -1.75 -16.81
CA THR A 20 -9.00 -2.26 -16.73
C THR A 20 -7.99 -1.18 -16.36
N ALA A 21 -8.29 -0.32 -15.39
CA ALA A 21 -7.27 0.44 -14.69
C ALA A 21 -6.51 -0.59 -13.85
N SER A 22 -5.35 -1.02 -14.36
CA SER A 22 -4.47 -1.90 -13.61
C SER A 22 -4.19 -1.25 -12.26
N PHE A 23 -4.58 -1.91 -11.16
CA PHE A 23 -4.24 -1.51 -9.79
C PHE A 23 -2.71 -1.49 -9.55
N TRP A 24 -1.96 -1.95 -10.54
CA TRP A 24 -0.53 -2.17 -10.54
C TRP A 24 0.23 -1.05 -11.24
N TYR A 25 1.50 -0.93 -10.90
CA TYR A 25 2.37 0.06 -11.49
C TYR A 25 2.57 -0.24 -12.99
N PRO A 26 2.49 0.77 -13.88
CA PRO A 26 2.60 0.54 -15.31
C PRO A 26 4.03 0.09 -15.68
N ILE A 27 4.15 -1.05 -16.35
CA ILE A 27 5.45 -1.57 -16.83
C ILE A 27 5.79 -1.13 -18.27
N ASP A 28 4.82 -0.50 -18.93
CA ASP A 28 4.89 -0.05 -20.32
C ASP A 28 4.39 1.40 -20.50
N GLY A 29 4.71 1.98 -21.67
CA GLY A 29 4.33 3.36 -22.02
C GLY A 29 5.39 4.42 -21.67
N PRO A 30 5.09 5.71 -21.91
CA PRO A 30 6.06 6.81 -21.76
C PRO A 30 6.64 6.92 -20.36
N GLU A 31 5.80 6.81 -19.32
CA GLU A 31 6.24 6.89 -17.93
C GLU A 31 7.15 5.72 -17.54
N ALA A 32 6.84 4.50 -18.01
CA ALA A 32 7.68 3.33 -17.78
C ALA A 32 9.04 3.40 -18.50
N ARG A 33 9.12 4.10 -19.63
CA ARG A 33 10.38 4.31 -20.38
C ARG A 33 11.30 5.34 -19.75
N ARG A 34 10.85 6.08 -18.73
CA ARG A 34 11.69 7.05 -18.02
C ARG A 34 12.91 6.34 -17.42
N VAL A 35 14.07 6.97 -17.57
CA VAL A 35 15.33 6.48 -17.02
C VAL A 35 15.34 6.75 -15.51
N LEU A 36 15.54 5.68 -14.73
CA LEU A 36 15.73 5.74 -13.29
C LEU A 36 17.22 5.90 -12.93
N VAL A 37 18.09 5.12 -13.57
CA VAL A 37 19.56 5.25 -13.45
C VAL A 37 20.17 5.25 -14.84
N PRO A 38 20.98 6.27 -15.20
CA PRO A 38 21.65 6.31 -16.50
C PRO A 38 22.67 5.19 -16.62
N GLY A 39 22.80 4.65 -17.84
CA GLY A 39 23.79 3.63 -18.20
C GLY A 39 23.47 2.97 -19.53
N SER A 40 24.22 1.93 -19.90
CA SER A 40 24.06 1.20 -21.16
C SER A 40 24.01 -0.31 -20.89
N PRO A 41 22.83 -0.97 -20.92
CA PRO A 41 21.48 -0.36 -20.99
C PRO A 41 21.11 0.38 -19.68
N PRO A 42 20.23 1.41 -19.72
CA PRO A 42 19.80 2.14 -18.52
C PRO A 42 18.83 1.30 -17.67
N LEU A 43 18.77 1.59 -16.37
CA LEU A 43 17.67 1.12 -15.52
C LEU A 43 16.45 2.01 -15.73
N THR A 44 15.29 1.43 -16.00
CA THR A 44 14.05 2.16 -16.30
C THR A 44 13.01 2.05 -15.20
N VAL A 45 12.06 2.99 -15.16
CA VAL A 45 10.92 2.95 -14.25
C VAL A 45 10.05 1.71 -14.50
N GLY A 46 9.90 1.25 -15.74
CA GLY A 46 9.13 0.05 -16.08
C GLY A 46 9.72 -1.22 -15.47
N GLN A 47 11.04 -1.35 -15.45
CA GLN A 47 11.74 -2.47 -14.79
C GLN A 47 11.57 -2.42 -13.27
N GLN A 48 11.70 -1.23 -12.67
CA GLN A 48 11.38 -1.05 -11.25
C GLN A 48 9.93 -1.46 -10.96
N ASN A 49 8.98 -1.01 -11.77
CA ASN A 49 7.56 -1.26 -11.57
C ASN A 49 7.23 -2.76 -11.69
N ALA A 50 7.84 -3.47 -12.63
CA ALA A 50 7.68 -4.92 -12.74
C ALA A 50 8.13 -5.64 -11.47
N PHE A 51 9.28 -5.24 -10.92
CA PHE A 51 9.76 -5.79 -9.64
C PHE A 51 8.81 -5.48 -8.48
N LEU A 52 8.37 -4.22 -8.34
CA LEU A 52 7.44 -3.83 -7.28
C LEU A 52 6.10 -4.57 -7.38
N ASN A 53 5.56 -4.72 -8.60
CA ASN A 53 4.32 -5.47 -8.83
C ASN A 53 4.47 -6.94 -8.40
N CYS A 54 5.55 -7.61 -8.79
CA CYS A 54 5.82 -8.99 -8.36
C CYS A 54 6.01 -9.10 -6.85
N LEU A 55 6.69 -8.14 -6.22
CA LEU A 55 6.89 -8.12 -4.78
C LEU A 55 5.55 -7.99 -4.02
N GLU A 56 4.72 -7.02 -4.40
CA GLU A 56 3.40 -6.81 -3.81
C GLU A 56 2.45 -7.98 -4.04
N PHE A 57 2.40 -8.46 -5.28
CA PHE A 57 1.55 -9.57 -5.66
C PHE A 57 1.95 -10.84 -4.92
N GLY A 58 3.22 -11.23 -4.99
CA GLY A 58 3.76 -12.43 -4.34
C GLY A 58 3.55 -12.44 -2.83
N LEU A 59 3.81 -11.31 -2.18
CA LEU A 59 3.62 -11.18 -0.73
C LEU A 59 2.17 -10.92 -0.31
N ALA A 60 1.27 -10.66 -1.25
CA ALA A 60 -0.12 -10.26 -1.00
C ALA A 60 -0.21 -9.01 -0.10
N ILE A 61 0.54 -7.96 -0.46
CA ILE A 61 0.64 -6.72 0.30
C ILE A 61 0.57 -5.52 -0.64
N ALA A 62 0.24 -4.35 -0.11
CA ALA A 62 0.61 -3.09 -0.74
C ALA A 62 1.87 -2.54 -0.04
N LEU A 63 2.91 -2.20 -0.81
CA LEU A 63 4.12 -1.62 -0.22
C LEU A 63 3.81 -0.20 0.24
N THR A 64 4.25 0.13 1.45
CA THR A 64 4.29 1.51 1.95
C THR A 64 5.22 2.37 1.08
N GLN A 65 5.08 3.69 1.12
CA GLN A 65 5.99 4.60 0.42
C GLN A 65 7.44 4.37 0.86
N ARG A 66 7.66 4.18 2.16
CA ARG A 66 9.01 3.87 2.69
C ARG A 66 9.58 2.58 2.10
N GLU A 67 8.77 1.54 1.94
CA GLU A 67 9.21 0.27 1.34
C GLU A 67 9.47 0.39 -0.15
N GLN A 68 8.65 1.14 -0.88
CA GLN A 68 8.88 1.43 -2.31
C GLN A 68 10.18 2.21 -2.52
N GLU A 69 10.47 3.19 -1.65
CA GLU A 69 11.71 3.96 -1.67
C GLU A 69 12.92 3.09 -1.32
N ALA A 70 12.80 2.23 -0.31
CA ALA A 70 13.85 1.28 0.05
C ALA A 70 14.14 0.28 -1.07
N ALA A 71 13.10 -0.28 -1.70
CA ALA A 71 13.23 -1.17 -2.85
C ALA A 71 13.86 -0.45 -4.06
N ARG A 72 13.48 0.81 -4.32
CA ARG A 72 14.10 1.65 -5.36
C ARG A 72 15.59 1.85 -5.08
N ALA A 73 15.95 2.25 -3.87
CA ALA A 73 17.34 2.48 -3.48
C ALA A 73 18.17 1.21 -3.63
N ALA A 74 17.63 0.05 -3.21
CA ALA A 74 18.27 -1.24 -3.37
C ALA A 74 18.48 -1.64 -4.84
N LEU A 75 17.47 -1.43 -5.70
CA LEU A 75 17.60 -1.65 -7.15
C LEU A 75 18.70 -0.78 -7.76
N MET A 76 18.79 0.49 -7.34
CA MET A 76 19.82 1.40 -7.82
C MET A 76 21.21 0.96 -7.36
N GLU A 77 21.36 0.54 -6.10
CA GLU A 77 22.60 0.01 -5.54
C GLU A 77 23.06 -1.24 -6.32
N GLU A 78 22.16 -2.19 -6.54
CA GLU A 78 22.47 -3.41 -7.28
C GLU A 78 22.75 -3.15 -8.75
N TYR A 79 22.08 -2.16 -9.36
CA TYR A 79 22.38 -1.78 -10.74
C TYR A 79 23.81 -1.25 -10.90
N LEU A 80 24.28 -0.48 -9.90
CA LEU A 80 25.64 0.05 -9.90
C LEU A 80 26.69 -1.05 -9.66
N ALA A 81 26.36 -2.08 -8.89
CA ALA A 81 27.28 -3.18 -8.57
C ALA A 81 27.24 -4.35 -9.58
N HIS A 82 26.07 -4.73 -10.08
CA HIS A 82 25.78 -5.97 -10.79
C HIS A 82 24.90 -5.76 -12.03
N ARG A 83 25.15 -4.68 -12.79
CA ARG A 83 24.29 -4.22 -13.90
C ARG A 83 23.76 -5.33 -14.82
N GLY A 84 24.65 -6.15 -15.38
CA GLY A 84 24.29 -7.14 -16.40
C GLY A 84 23.31 -8.18 -15.84
N ASP A 85 23.67 -8.76 -14.70
CA ASP A 85 22.88 -9.80 -14.03
C ASP A 85 21.54 -9.24 -13.56
N LEU A 86 21.53 -8.03 -12.98
CA LEU A 86 20.29 -7.38 -12.55
C LEU A 86 19.34 -7.11 -13.73
N LEU A 87 19.85 -6.58 -14.85
CA LEU A 87 18.99 -6.28 -16.00
C LEU A 87 18.40 -7.55 -16.62
N ALA A 88 19.18 -8.64 -16.66
CA ALA A 88 18.68 -9.95 -17.10
C ALA A 88 17.57 -10.46 -16.16
N ALA A 89 17.78 -10.39 -14.85
CA ALA A 89 16.79 -10.78 -13.86
C ALA A 89 15.50 -9.94 -13.94
N LEU A 90 15.63 -8.62 -14.11
CA LEU A 90 14.48 -7.71 -14.25
C LEU A 90 13.67 -7.95 -15.53
N GLU A 91 14.32 -8.40 -16.60
CA GLU A 91 13.62 -8.80 -17.83
C GLU A 91 12.80 -10.08 -17.62
N GLU A 92 13.32 -11.07 -16.89
CA GLU A 92 12.55 -12.26 -16.52
C GLU A 92 11.39 -11.93 -15.57
N ILE A 93 11.62 -11.05 -14.58
CA ILE A 93 10.56 -10.54 -13.70
C ILE A 93 9.45 -9.85 -14.51
N ARG A 94 9.82 -9.05 -15.52
CA ARG A 94 8.87 -8.40 -16.40
C ARG A 94 8.01 -9.43 -17.16
N LYS A 95 8.61 -10.49 -17.70
CA LYS A 95 7.87 -11.57 -18.37
C LYS A 95 6.91 -12.28 -17.42
N ILE A 96 7.35 -12.55 -16.18
CA ILE A 96 6.50 -13.13 -15.13
C ILE A 96 5.31 -12.21 -14.86
N TRP A 97 5.53 -10.89 -14.72
CA TRP A 97 4.45 -9.94 -14.50
C TRP A 97 3.43 -9.92 -15.65
N GLN A 98 3.90 -9.93 -16.90
CA GLN A 98 3.03 -10.01 -18.07
C GLN A 98 2.17 -11.29 -18.08
N GLN A 99 2.72 -12.41 -17.60
CA GLN A 99 1.95 -13.65 -17.42
C GLN A 99 0.87 -13.50 -16.34
N VAL A 100 1.18 -12.82 -15.22
CA VAL A 100 0.19 -12.53 -14.17
C VAL A 100 -0.95 -11.66 -14.69
N GLU A 101 -0.64 -10.62 -15.47
CA GLU A 101 -1.65 -9.74 -16.07
C GLU A 101 -2.56 -10.49 -17.04
N ALA A 102 -1.99 -11.39 -17.86
CA ALA A 102 -2.74 -12.21 -18.81
C ALA A 102 -3.49 -13.39 -18.16
N ALA A 103 -3.14 -13.78 -16.93
CA ALA A 103 -3.73 -14.93 -16.25
C ALA A 103 -5.18 -14.68 -15.83
N LYS A 104 -6.00 -15.73 -15.90
CA LYS A 104 -7.38 -15.72 -15.38
C LYS A 104 -7.36 -15.59 -13.85
N PRO A 105 -8.40 -15.00 -13.22
CA PRO A 105 -8.43 -14.81 -11.76
C PRO A 105 -8.17 -16.07 -10.94
N GLN A 106 -8.68 -17.22 -11.39
CA GLN A 106 -8.49 -18.52 -10.74
C GLN A 106 -7.03 -19.01 -10.73
N ASP A 107 -6.23 -18.63 -11.73
CA ASP A 107 -4.84 -19.08 -11.89
C ASP A 107 -3.84 -18.15 -11.17
N ARG A 108 -4.26 -16.91 -10.88
CA ARG A 108 -3.44 -15.91 -10.18
C ARG A 108 -3.05 -16.34 -8.77
N GLY A 109 -3.89 -17.13 -8.09
CA GLY A 109 -3.54 -17.68 -6.77
C GLY A 109 -2.31 -18.59 -6.82
N VAL A 110 -2.18 -19.40 -7.87
CA VAL A 110 -1.03 -20.30 -8.08
C VAL A 110 0.22 -19.50 -8.44
N LEU A 111 0.10 -18.56 -9.39
CA LEU A 111 1.21 -17.69 -9.78
C LEU A 111 1.72 -16.87 -8.60
N ARG A 112 0.82 -16.39 -7.73
CA ARG A 112 1.21 -15.68 -6.51
C ARG A 112 2.09 -16.54 -5.62
N GLN A 113 1.67 -17.79 -5.37
CA GLN A 113 2.42 -18.70 -4.52
C GLN A 113 3.81 -18.99 -5.11
N ILE A 114 3.90 -19.22 -6.43
CA ILE A 114 5.18 -19.40 -7.13
C ILE A 114 6.08 -18.18 -6.94
N ILE A 115 5.57 -16.97 -7.19
CA ILE A 115 6.35 -15.74 -7.03
C ILE A 115 6.80 -15.56 -5.58
N ARG A 116 5.90 -15.82 -4.61
CA ARG A 116 6.23 -15.77 -3.19
C ARG A 116 7.39 -16.69 -2.85
N ASP A 117 7.29 -17.95 -3.25
CA ASP A 117 8.28 -18.97 -2.91
C ASP A 117 9.63 -18.65 -3.55
N SER A 118 9.64 -18.19 -4.81
CA SER A 118 10.84 -17.70 -5.48
C SER A 118 11.47 -16.50 -4.76
N LEU A 119 10.68 -15.51 -4.34
CA LEU A 119 11.20 -14.37 -3.57
C LEU A 119 11.83 -14.83 -2.25
N LEU A 120 11.20 -15.77 -1.54
CA LEU A 120 11.72 -16.32 -0.29
C LEU A 120 13.02 -17.10 -0.53
N GLU A 121 13.06 -17.96 -1.55
CA GLU A 121 14.24 -18.74 -1.91
C GLU A 121 15.42 -17.84 -2.29
N GLU A 122 15.21 -16.84 -3.14
CA GLU A 122 16.26 -15.91 -3.57
C GLU A 122 16.81 -15.10 -2.40
N THR A 123 15.94 -14.64 -1.49
CA THR A 123 16.41 -13.95 -0.29
C THR A 123 17.25 -14.82 0.63
N GLN A 124 17.05 -16.14 0.62
CA GLN A 124 17.85 -17.10 1.39
C GLN A 124 19.20 -17.38 0.74
N LYS A 125 19.21 -17.59 -0.59
CA LYS A 125 20.43 -17.84 -1.38
C LYS A 125 21.38 -16.65 -1.39
N PHE A 126 20.82 -15.44 -1.51
CA PHE A 126 21.60 -14.22 -1.70
C PHE A 126 21.34 -13.18 -0.58
N PRO A 127 21.68 -13.49 0.69
CA PRO A 127 21.33 -12.66 1.85
C PRO A 127 21.94 -11.26 1.83
N ASN A 128 23.05 -11.09 1.10
CA ASN A 128 23.84 -9.87 1.09
C ASN A 128 23.39 -8.87 0.02
N LEU A 129 22.51 -9.28 -0.91
CA LEU A 129 21.94 -8.38 -1.90
C LEU A 129 21.06 -7.32 -1.22
N ALA A 130 21.12 -6.09 -1.71
CA ALA A 130 20.37 -4.99 -1.12
C ALA A 130 18.85 -5.24 -1.19
N MET A 131 18.38 -5.78 -2.31
CA MET A 131 16.99 -6.17 -2.53
C MET A 131 16.59 -7.30 -1.59
N ALA A 132 17.46 -8.30 -1.38
CA ALA A 132 17.19 -9.37 -0.42
C ALA A 132 17.00 -8.84 1.01
N ARG A 133 17.82 -7.86 1.43
CA ARG A 133 17.66 -7.19 2.72
C ARG A 133 16.34 -6.43 2.84
N VAL A 134 15.91 -5.75 1.77
CA VAL A 134 14.59 -5.07 1.74
C VAL A 134 13.46 -6.06 1.90
N VAL A 135 13.44 -7.15 1.12
CA VAL A 135 12.39 -8.18 1.21
C VAL A 135 12.38 -8.85 2.59
N ARG A 136 13.55 -9.17 3.15
CA ARG A 136 13.65 -9.71 4.52
C ARG A 136 13.08 -8.73 5.55
N ARG A 137 13.34 -7.43 5.40
CA ARG A 137 12.80 -6.41 6.31
C ARG A 137 11.27 -6.35 6.24
N ILE A 138 10.70 -6.36 5.03
CA ILE A 138 9.26 -6.42 4.81
C ILE A 138 8.66 -7.66 5.50
N LEU A 139 9.26 -8.84 5.28
CA LEU A 139 8.80 -10.08 5.90
C LEU A 139 8.92 -10.04 7.44
N GLN A 140 10.00 -9.46 7.96
CA GLN A 140 10.20 -9.30 9.39
C GLN A 140 9.12 -8.38 9.98
N ASP A 141 8.88 -7.22 9.38
CA ASP A 141 7.88 -6.26 9.86
C ASP A 141 6.45 -6.85 9.78
N GLY A 142 6.16 -7.71 8.79
CA GLY A 142 4.88 -8.44 8.71
C GLY A 142 4.74 -9.58 9.74
N ASN A 143 5.86 -10.09 10.24
CA ASN A 143 5.91 -11.11 11.29
C ASN A 143 6.01 -10.52 12.70
N GLU A 144 6.36 -9.25 12.84
CA GLU A 144 6.37 -8.54 14.12
C GLU A 144 4.95 -8.12 14.51
N ALA A 145 4.31 -8.93 15.35
CA ALA A 145 2.99 -8.61 15.87
C ALA A 145 3.06 -7.43 16.84
N VAL A 146 2.16 -6.49 16.62
CA VAL A 146 1.97 -5.29 17.44
C VAL A 146 0.74 -5.43 18.34
N LEU A 147 -0.30 -6.10 17.84
CA LEU A 147 -1.39 -6.64 18.64
C LEU A 147 -1.62 -8.10 18.27
N GLU A 148 -1.58 -8.97 19.28
CA GLU A 148 -1.94 -10.37 19.16
C GLU A 148 -3.47 -10.57 19.25
N GLY A 149 -3.99 -11.60 18.57
CA GLY A 149 -5.42 -11.94 18.54
C GLY A 149 -6.09 -11.63 17.20
N PRO A 150 -7.36 -12.03 16.98
CA PRO A 150 -8.03 -11.85 15.70
C PRO A 150 -8.71 -10.46 15.56
N PRO A 151 -8.41 -9.68 14.50
CA PRO A 151 -7.32 -9.88 13.55
C PRO A 151 -5.98 -9.41 14.10
N ARG A 152 -4.89 -10.10 13.71
CA ARG A 152 -3.54 -9.78 14.14
C ARG A 152 -3.11 -8.50 13.43
N ILE A 153 -2.55 -7.55 14.17
CA ILE A 153 -2.01 -6.31 13.59
C ILE A 153 -0.49 -6.39 13.71
N ASP A 154 0.20 -6.23 12.58
CA ASP A 154 1.65 -6.23 12.50
C ASP A 154 2.23 -4.82 12.33
N ARG A 155 3.56 -4.71 12.38
CA ARG A 155 4.28 -3.44 12.24
C ARG A 155 4.03 -2.78 10.87
N ARG A 156 3.85 -3.57 9.80
CA ARG A 156 3.61 -3.02 8.45
C ARG A 156 2.24 -2.38 8.33
N MET A 157 1.21 -3.04 8.85
CA MET A 157 -0.16 -2.51 8.87
C MET A 157 -0.19 -1.15 9.59
N LEU A 158 0.53 -1.04 10.71
CA LEU A 158 0.64 0.23 11.44
C LEU A 158 1.40 1.30 10.64
N ALA A 159 2.49 0.93 9.96
CA ALA A 159 3.23 1.84 9.09
C ALA A 159 2.37 2.35 7.92
N ALA A 160 1.57 1.49 7.31
CA ALA A 160 0.63 1.87 6.25
C ALA A 160 -0.48 2.80 6.76
N PHE A 161 -0.99 2.55 7.96
CA PHE A 161 -1.97 3.42 8.59
C PHE A 161 -1.42 4.83 8.80
N PHE A 162 -0.16 4.96 9.23
CA PHE A 162 0.48 6.27 9.37
C PHE A 162 0.58 7.03 8.06
N GLU A 163 1.01 6.38 6.98
CA GLU A 163 1.06 7.03 5.66
C GLU A 163 -0.33 7.49 5.20
N LEU A 164 -1.39 6.78 5.59
CA LEU A 164 -2.76 7.18 5.30
C LEU A 164 -3.19 8.42 6.12
N VAL A 165 -2.78 8.53 7.38
CA VAL A 165 -2.99 9.75 8.19
C VAL A 165 -2.19 10.93 7.63
N GLU A 166 -0.93 10.72 7.24
CA GLU A 166 -0.11 11.75 6.59
C GLU A 166 -0.74 12.22 5.27
N MET A 167 -1.33 11.29 4.51
CA MET A 167 -2.07 11.61 3.29
C MET A 167 -3.31 12.47 3.59
N ALA A 168 -4.10 12.10 4.61
CA ALA A 168 -5.27 12.88 5.04
C ALA A 168 -4.87 14.31 5.45
N LEU A 169 -3.79 14.46 6.21
CA LEU A 169 -3.25 15.75 6.61
C LEU A 169 -2.78 16.58 5.42
N ARG A 170 -2.07 15.96 4.47
CA ARG A 170 -1.65 16.62 3.24
C ARG A 170 -2.85 17.17 2.45
N LEU A 171 -3.93 16.40 2.40
CA LEU A 171 -5.17 16.79 1.74
C LEU A 171 -5.92 17.92 2.47
N ARG A 172 -5.86 17.97 3.80
CA ARG A 172 -6.47 19.04 4.61
C ARG A 172 -5.68 20.35 4.52
N ASP A 173 -4.37 20.26 4.78
CA ASP A 173 -3.52 21.44 5.03
C ASP A 173 -2.74 21.89 3.77
N GLN A 174 -2.84 21.14 2.67
CA GLN A 174 -2.09 21.35 1.43
C GLN A 174 -0.58 21.42 1.64
N ARG A 175 -0.06 20.67 2.62
CA ARG A 175 1.37 20.66 3.00
C ARG A 175 1.95 19.26 3.01
N VAL A 176 3.25 19.17 2.73
CA VAL A 176 4.00 17.92 2.95
C VAL A 176 4.16 17.73 4.46
N ILE A 177 3.50 16.72 4.99
CA ILE A 177 3.65 16.27 6.37
C ILE A 177 4.63 15.11 6.34
N VAL A 178 5.74 15.25 7.04
CA VAL A 178 6.69 14.17 7.31
C VAL A 178 6.91 14.20 8.80
N TRP A 179 6.53 13.14 9.49
CA TRP A 179 6.83 13.02 10.91
C TRP A 179 8.28 12.61 11.13
N ASP A 180 8.97 13.34 12.00
CA ASP A 180 10.25 12.87 12.52
C ASP A 180 10.07 11.63 13.39
N GLU A 181 11.17 10.92 13.65
CA GLU A 181 11.15 9.68 14.42
C GLU A 181 10.53 9.84 15.83
N PRO A 182 10.82 10.92 16.60
CA PRO A 182 10.15 11.17 17.87
C PRO A 182 8.62 11.30 17.73
N THR A 183 8.15 12.08 16.75
CA THR A 183 6.71 12.27 16.51
C THR A 183 6.06 10.95 16.11
N ARG A 184 6.69 10.20 15.20
CA ARG A 184 6.19 8.89 14.76
C ARG A 184 6.04 7.92 15.93
N ARG A 185 7.04 7.81 16.81
CA ARG A 185 6.98 6.95 18.02
C ARG A 185 5.90 7.39 19.00
N ALA A 186 5.74 8.70 19.22
CA ALA A 186 4.70 9.21 20.10
C ALA A 186 3.30 8.89 19.57
N MET A 187 3.10 9.04 18.25
CA MET A 187 1.85 8.69 17.58
C MET A 187 1.61 7.18 17.60
N GLU A 188 2.66 6.38 17.47
CA GLU A 188 2.60 4.92 17.56
C GLU A 188 2.11 4.50 18.93
N ALA A 189 2.76 4.95 20.00
CA ALA A 189 2.34 4.64 21.36
C ALA A 189 0.85 4.97 21.61
N LYS A 190 0.36 6.11 21.11
CA LYS A 190 -1.06 6.49 21.20
C LYS A 190 -1.98 5.53 20.45
N ILE A 191 -1.64 5.17 19.21
CA ILE A 191 -2.46 4.21 18.45
C ILE A 191 -2.47 2.87 19.17
N LEU A 192 -1.31 2.36 19.59
CA LEU A 192 -1.20 1.07 20.28
C LEU A 192 -2.08 0.99 21.53
N GLN A 193 -2.20 2.07 22.29
CA GLN A 193 -3.08 2.13 23.46
C GLN A 193 -4.57 2.04 23.08
N ARG A 194 -4.96 2.51 21.89
CA ARG A 194 -6.34 2.51 21.43
C ARG A 194 -6.74 1.22 20.73
N ILE A 195 -5.82 0.51 20.06
CA ILE A 195 -6.13 -0.70 19.27
C ILE A 195 -7.00 -1.71 20.06
N PRO A 196 -6.70 -2.06 21.33
CA PRO A 196 -7.50 -3.00 22.09
C PRO A 196 -8.97 -2.58 22.29
N THR A 197 -9.26 -1.27 22.26
CA THR A 197 -10.61 -0.73 22.41
C THR A 197 -11.38 -0.58 21.11
N LEU A 198 -10.74 -0.80 19.95
CA LEU A 198 -11.43 -0.73 18.65
C LEU A 198 -12.42 -1.87 18.50
N SER A 199 -13.54 -1.59 17.82
CA SER A 199 -14.48 -2.62 17.40
C SER A 199 -13.82 -3.61 16.43
N PRO A 200 -14.40 -4.80 16.22
CA PRO A 200 -13.90 -5.76 15.23
C PRO A 200 -13.71 -5.14 13.85
N GLU A 201 -14.66 -4.32 13.39
CA GLU A 201 -14.62 -3.62 12.10
C GLU A 201 -13.45 -2.63 12.04
N GLY A 202 -13.20 -1.91 13.14
CA GLY A 202 -12.07 -0.98 13.23
C GLY A 202 -10.71 -1.68 13.16
N ARG A 203 -10.60 -2.86 13.78
CA ARG A 203 -9.37 -3.68 13.69
C ARG A 203 -9.19 -4.26 12.29
N MET A 204 -10.25 -4.74 11.66
CA MET A 204 -10.21 -5.23 10.27
C MET A 204 -9.80 -4.15 9.28
N TRP A 205 -10.22 -2.91 9.52
CA TRP A 205 -9.80 -1.80 8.68
C TRP A 205 -8.29 -1.52 8.79
N LEU A 206 -7.74 -1.51 10.02
CA LEU A 206 -6.29 -1.33 10.24
C LEU A 206 -5.46 -2.42 9.55
N VAL A 207 -5.96 -3.65 9.55
CA VAL A 207 -5.32 -4.80 8.88
C VAL A 207 -5.23 -4.62 7.36
N ASN A 208 -6.13 -3.83 6.78
CA ASN A 208 -6.17 -3.53 5.35
C ASN A 208 -5.70 -2.12 5.00
N ALA A 209 -5.05 -1.42 5.94
CA ALA A 209 -4.66 -0.02 5.77
C ALA A 209 -3.71 0.18 4.57
N ASP A 210 -2.85 -0.80 4.29
CA ASP A 210 -1.93 -0.78 3.14
C ASP A 210 -2.66 -0.79 1.80
N PHE A 211 -3.68 -1.63 1.65
CA PHE A 211 -4.51 -1.69 0.46
C PHE A 211 -5.35 -0.43 0.28
N HIS A 212 -5.98 0.06 1.34
CA HIS A 212 -6.73 1.33 1.29
C HIS A 212 -5.82 2.48 0.85
N ARG A 213 -4.64 2.60 1.45
CA ARG A 213 -3.62 3.58 1.08
C ARG A 213 -3.21 3.44 -0.39
N ALA A 214 -2.95 2.23 -0.88
CA ALA A 214 -2.55 1.99 -2.26
C ALA A 214 -3.65 2.33 -3.27
N LEU A 215 -4.89 1.91 -3.00
CA LEU A 215 -6.05 2.17 -3.86
C LEU A 215 -6.26 3.68 -4.05
N ILE A 216 -6.14 4.45 -2.97
CA ILE A 216 -6.22 5.91 -3.04
C ILE A 216 -5.02 6.46 -3.81
N ALA A 217 -3.79 6.12 -3.40
CA ALA A 217 -2.58 6.73 -3.93
C ALA A 217 -2.36 6.47 -5.44
N ARG A 218 -2.65 5.26 -5.92
CA ARG A 218 -2.40 4.87 -7.33
C ARG A 218 -3.44 5.43 -8.27
N ASN A 219 -4.69 5.46 -7.85
CA ASN A 219 -5.78 5.89 -8.70
C ASN A 219 -6.07 7.38 -8.60
N TRP A 220 -5.49 8.10 -7.62
CA TRP A 220 -5.83 9.49 -7.33
C TRP A 220 -5.89 10.41 -8.54
N GLN A 221 -5.02 10.23 -9.54
CA GLN A 221 -5.03 11.07 -10.74
C GLN A 221 -6.26 10.82 -11.62
N ASN A 222 -6.69 9.56 -11.71
CA ASN A 222 -7.76 9.08 -12.59
C ASN A 222 -9.15 9.12 -11.94
N VAL A 223 -9.23 9.31 -10.62
CA VAL A 223 -10.49 9.44 -9.89
C VAL A 223 -11.23 10.72 -10.33
N PRO A 224 -12.55 10.68 -10.61
CA PRO A 224 -13.34 11.88 -10.90
C PRO A 224 -13.30 12.94 -9.78
N PRO A 225 -13.42 14.25 -10.08
CA PRO A 225 -13.29 15.31 -9.06
C PRO A 225 -14.27 15.19 -7.86
N ASP A 226 -15.50 14.76 -8.11
CA ASP A 226 -16.54 14.52 -7.10
C ASP A 226 -16.22 13.33 -6.19
N GLU A 227 -15.67 12.25 -6.76
CA GLU A 227 -15.19 11.10 -6.00
C GLU A 227 -13.93 11.46 -5.20
N LYS A 228 -13.00 12.24 -5.77
CA LYS A 228 -11.84 12.78 -5.03
C LYS A 228 -12.29 13.60 -3.84
N GLU A 229 -13.29 14.46 -4.01
CA GLU A 229 -13.84 15.27 -2.92
C GLU A 229 -14.51 14.41 -1.85
N THR A 230 -15.20 13.34 -2.24
CA THR A 230 -15.80 12.36 -1.31
C THR A 230 -14.72 11.63 -0.51
N ILE A 231 -13.69 11.09 -1.17
CA ILE A 231 -12.55 10.42 -0.53
C ILE A 231 -11.80 11.40 0.36
N ARG A 232 -11.53 12.62 -0.12
CA ARG A 232 -10.85 13.68 0.64
C ARG A 232 -11.62 13.99 1.92
N ARG A 233 -12.92 14.24 1.81
CA ARG A 233 -13.78 14.56 2.95
C ARG A 233 -13.78 13.42 3.95
N PHE A 234 -14.00 12.20 3.48
CA PHE A 234 -13.92 11.00 4.31
C PHE A 234 -12.58 10.90 5.05
N LEU A 235 -11.45 10.99 4.34
CA LEU A 235 -10.12 10.88 4.94
C LEU A 235 -9.86 11.98 5.96
N VAL A 236 -10.23 13.22 5.66
CA VAL A 236 -10.00 14.37 6.55
C VAL A 236 -10.91 14.28 7.78
N GLU A 237 -12.21 14.06 7.60
CA GLU A 237 -13.17 13.98 8.71
C GLU A 237 -12.90 12.76 9.61
N THR A 238 -12.37 11.67 9.03
CA THR A 238 -12.03 10.47 9.79
C THR A 238 -10.66 10.58 10.43
N PHE A 239 -9.60 10.83 9.68
CA PHE A 239 -8.22 10.66 10.15
C PHE A 239 -7.50 11.96 10.50
N ALA A 240 -8.07 13.11 10.16
CA ALA A 240 -7.49 14.41 10.45
C ALA A 240 -8.54 15.46 10.83
N PRO A 241 -9.47 15.16 11.77
CA PRO A 241 -10.47 16.12 12.19
C PRO A 241 -9.76 17.39 12.70
N GLY A 242 -10.35 18.56 12.43
CA GLY A 242 -9.74 19.84 12.74
C GLY A 242 -9.35 19.97 14.21
N ALA A 243 -8.20 20.59 14.45
CA ALA A 243 -7.83 21.08 15.76
C ALA A 243 -8.72 22.26 16.14
N GLU A 244 -9.22 22.29 17.36
CA GLU A 244 -9.58 23.57 17.98
C GLU A 244 -8.31 24.43 18.00
N LEU A 245 -8.42 25.70 17.59
CA LEU A 245 -7.33 26.66 17.41
C LEU A 245 -6.17 26.46 18.42
N GLY A 246 -5.09 25.79 17.99
CA GLY A 246 -3.91 25.58 18.82
C GLY A 246 -3.20 24.23 18.66
N GLU A 247 -3.92 23.17 18.29
CA GLU A 247 -3.28 21.85 18.10
C GLU A 247 -2.71 21.72 16.68
N ARG A 248 -1.39 21.61 16.57
CA ARG A 248 -0.68 21.35 15.30
C ARG A 248 -0.63 19.87 14.93
N ALA A 249 -1.15 18.99 15.78
CA ALA A 249 -1.13 17.55 15.62
C ALA A 249 -2.56 17.02 15.48
N VAL A 250 -2.71 15.90 14.75
CA VAL A 250 -3.97 15.15 14.73
C VAL A 250 -4.27 14.68 16.14
N ASP A 251 -5.43 15.06 16.66
CA ASP A 251 -5.98 14.42 17.85
C ASP A 251 -6.45 13.01 17.47
N LEU A 252 -5.57 12.03 17.66
CA LEU A 252 -5.87 10.63 17.39
C LEU A 252 -7.10 10.17 18.17
N GLU A 253 -7.38 10.72 19.35
CA GLU A 253 -8.55 10.35 20.15
C GLU A 253 -9.87 10.73 19.49
N ARG A 254 -9.84 11.73 18.59
CA ARG A 254 -11.01 12.18 17.81
C ARG A 254 -11.18 11.47 16.48
N ILE A 255 -10.26 10.58 16.06
CA ILE A 255 -10.42 9.80 14.83
C ILE A 255 -11.56 8.79 15.03
N PRO A 256 -12.74 8.95 14.38
CA PRO A 256 -13.77 7.93 14.39
C PRO A 256 -13.31 6.70 13.61
N LEU A 257 -13.94 5.55 13.91
CA LEU A 257 -13.74 4.36 13.11
C LEU A 257 -14.31 4.59 11.69
N PRO A 258 -13.52 4.32 10.64
CA PRO A 258 -14.02 4.41 9.27
C PRO A 258 -15.15 3.39 9.03
N PRO A 259 -16.12 3.67 8.14
CA PRO A 259 -17.14 2.70 7.77
C PRO A 259 -16.49 1.47 7.11
N PRO A 260 -17.12 0.28 7.20
CA PRO A 260 -16.58 -0.94 6.64
C PRO A 260 -16.30 -0.77 5.13
N THR A 261 -15.04 -1.01 4.76
CA THR A 261 -14.50 -1.16 3.39
C THR A 261 -15.14 -0.26 2.33
N ILE A 262 -14.66 0.99 2.26
CA ILE A 262 -15.10 1.96 1.23
C ILE A 262 -14.67 1.52 -0.18
N PHE A 263 -13.55 0.81 -0.27
CA PHE A 263 -13.04 0.33 -1.55
C PHE A 263 -13.13 -1.20 -1.62
N PRO A 264 -13.60 -1.76 -2.75
CA PRO A 264 -13.52 -3.19 -2.99
C PRO A 264 -12.05 -3.58 -3.01
N LEU A 265 -11.68 -4.53 -2.15
CA LEU A 265 -10.33 -5.06 -2.11
C LEU A 265 -10.06 -5.94 -3.34
N PRO A 266 -8.80 -6.05 -3.79
CA PRO A 266 -8.44 -6.93 -4.90
C PRO A 266 -8.94 -8.37 -4.69
N THR A 267 -9.53 -8.94 -5.73
CA THR A 267 -10.13 -10.28 -5.71
C THR A 267 -9.11 -11.41 -5.74
N ASP A 268 -7.83 -11.10 -5.67
CA ASP A 268 -6.72 -12.03 -5.53
C ASP A 268 -6.16 -12.03 -4.10
N LEU A 269 -6.56 -11.13 -3.19
CA LEU A 269 -6.10 -11.19 -1.80
C LEU A 269 -6.56 -12.47 -1.08
N PRO A 270 -5.79 -12.98 -0.10
CA PRO A 270 -6.25 -14.08 0.75
C PRO A 270 -7.60 -13.77 1.42
N TRP A 271 -8.41 -14.80 1.69
CA TRP A 271 -9.79 -14.63 2.19
C TRP A 271 -9.87 -13.90 3.53
N GLU A 272 -8.84 -14.01 4.36
CA GLU A 272 -8.72 -13.28 5.65
C GLU A 272 -8.68 -11.76 5.49
N PHE A 273 -8.31 -11.25 4.31
CA PHE A 273 -8.32 -9.81 4.02
C PHE A 273 -9.64 -9.33 3.42
N ARG A 274 -10.51 -10.24 2.93
CA ARG A 274 -11.74 -9.86 2.19
C ARG A 274 -12.99 -9.65 3.06
N LYS A 275 -12.91 -9.87 4.37
CA LYS A 275 -14.06 -9.86 5.29
C LYS A 275 -14.16 -8.60 6.12
#